data_AF-A0A7Y1V445-F1
#
_entry.id   AF-A0A7Y1V445-F1
#
_cell.length_a   1.000
_cell.length_b   1.000
_cell.length_c   1.000
_cell.angle_alpha   90.00
_cell.angle_beta   90.00
_cell.angle_gamma   90.00
#
_symmetry.space_group_name_H-M   'P 1'
#
loop_
_entity.id
_entity.type
_entity.pdbx_description
1 polymer ?
#
loop_
_entity_poly.entity_id
_entity_poly.type
_entity_poly.pdbx_seq_one_letter_code
_entity_poly.pdbx_strand_id
1 'polypeptide(L)'
;MKSRLLLLLLLSSIITLQSFGQSEITRWRGPSGNGIFPSKQLLKKWPADGPEINWTYGELGIGYSSPVITNQKIFVSGMEGETGYVYALTTEGKLLWKAPYSKEFGTSYPGSRSSPSVAGDLLYILSGQGILVCMRTANGEIVWNKDVFRDFDGNNIQWGITETVVVDQDKVYCTPGGKRNNVIALNRFSGKLIWSSPGRGEKSAHCTPLLIEMANRKLLVTMTASHIIGVDADNGELLWSHPQTNRYSIHANTPIYDQDAVYCFSGYGKGGVKLKLIADGSSITKEWFNPTLNSRTGGAILVDGCLYGSGDTNREWQCIDWQTGEQEYSTREIGNGVIIYADGLQYWYSARGELALVKANPSGFEIISETRVTLGSGQHWAHPVIEGGHLYVRHGNTLIAYKIS
;
A
#
# COMPACT_ATOMS: atom_id res chain seq x y z
N MET A 1 -6.86 -35.76 -68.39
CA MET A 1 -6.81 -36.80 -67.33
C MET A 1 -5.57 -36.56 -66.47
N LYS A 2 -5.75 -36.30 -65.16
CA LYS A 2 -4.89 -36.64 -64.00
C LYS A 2 -3.36 -36.47 -64.20
N SER A 3 -2.64 -35.60 -63.49
CA SER A 3 -2.29 -35.75 -62.06
C SER A 3 -1.21 -34.70 -61.73
N ARG A 4 -1.42 -33.78 -60.77
CA ARG A 4 -0.74 -33.67 -59.43
C ARG A 4 0.79 -33.57 -59.50
N LEU A 5 1.53 -32.76 -58.76
CA LEU A 5 1.34 -31.93 -57.56
C LEU A 5 2.67 -31.16 -57.45
N LEU A 6 2.67 -29.89 -57.04
CA LEU A 6 3.76 -29.15 -56.37
C LEU A 6 3.65 -27.66 -56.77
N LEU A 7 2.62 -27.01 -56.25
CA LEU A 7 2.66 -25.58 -56.01
C LEU A 7 2.82 -25.45 -54.49
N LEU A 8 4.04 -25.12 -54.06
CA LEU A 8 4.36 -24.83 -52.66
C LEU A 8 3.58 -23.58 -52.23
N LEU A 9 2.39 -23.78 -51.68
CA LEU A 9 1.69 -22.82 -50.83
C LEU A 9 2.42 -22.77 -49.49
N LEU A 10 3.43 -21.90 -49.39
CA LEU A 10 3.89 -21.39 -48.10
C LEU A 10 2.81 -20.45 -47.56
N LEU A 11 1.78 -21.02 -46.92
CA LEU A 11 0.98 -20.29 -45.94
C LEU A 11 1.87 -20.09 -44.71
N SER A 12 2.61 -18.99 -44.67
CA SER A 12 3.20 -18.49 -43.43
C SER A 12 2.06 -17.97 -42.56
N SER A 13 1.49 -18.86 -41.74
CA SER A 13 0.69 -18.49 -40.59
C SER A 13 1.57 -17.67 -39.64
N ILE A 14 1.50 -16.36 -39.76
CA ILE A 14 1.99 -15.41 -38.76
C ILE A 14 1.08 -15.59 -37.56
N ILE A 15 1.48 -16.49 -36.66
CA ILE A 15 0.98 -16.48 -35.29
C ILE A 15 1.64 -15.26 -34.67
N THR A 16 0.95 -14.12 -34.71
CA THR A 16 1.21 -13.04 -33.78
C THR A 16 0.93 -13.62 -32.40
N LEU A 17 1.98 -14.06 -31.70
CA LEU A 17 1.94 -14.07 -30.25
C LEU A 17 1.67 -12.63 -29.85
N GLN A 18 0.40 -12.31 -29.63
CA GLN A 18 0.08 -11.25 -28.69
C GLN A 18 0.74 -11.70 -27.40
N SER A 19 1.86 -11.07 -27.08
CA SER A 19 2.26 -10.91 -25.70
C SER A 19 1.02 -10.38 -25.00
N PHE A 20 0.26 -11.27 -24.35
CA PHE A 20 -0.59 -10.86 -23.26
C PHE A 20 0.40 -10.32 -22.25
N GLY A 21 0.66 -9.01 -22.34
CA GLY A 21 1.45 -8.30 -21.36
C GLY A 21 0.86 -8.69 -20.03
N GLN A 22 1.63 -9.41 -19.23
CA GLN A 22 1.19 -9.80 -17.90
C GLN A 22 0.82 -8.50 -17.21
N SER A 23 -0.47 -8.32 -16.96
CA SER A 23 -0.97 -7.12 -16.31
C SER A 23 -0.21 -6.95 -15.01
N GLU A 24 0.47 -5.82 -14.85
CA GLU A 24 1.26 -5.57 -13.65
C GLU A 24 0.39 -5.67 -12.41
N ILE A 25 0.90 -6.37 -11.39
CA ILE A 25 0.23 -6.50 -10.11
C ILE A 25 0.43 -5.17 -9.37
N THR A 26 -0.66 -4.49 -9.06
CA THR A 26 -0.61 -3.22 -8.33
C THR A 26 -0.15 -3.45 -6.90
N ARG A 27 0.59 -2.50 -6.33
CA ARG A 27 1.01 -2.53 -4.93
C ARG A 27 0.57 -1.27 -4.19
N TRP A 28 0.31 -1.44 -2.90
CA TRP A 28 0.07 -0.33 -1.97
C TRP A 28 1.23 0.67 -2.03
N ARG A 29 0.95 1.97 -2.09
CA ARG A 29 1.97 3.03 -2.22
C ARG A 29 2.85 2.93 -3.50
N GLY A 30 2.24 2.55 -4.62
CA GLY A 30 2.88 2.61 -5.94
C GLY A 30 3.63 1.33 -6.34
N PRO A 31 4.23 1.28 -7.54
CA PRO A 31 4.72 0.04 -8.15
C PRO A 31 5.73 -0.76 -7.32
N SER A 32 6.56 -0.05 -6.53
CA SER A 32 7.58 -0.67 -5.67
C SER A 32 7.14 -0.83 -4.20
N GLY A 33 5.93 -0.43 -3.82
CA GLY A 33 5.44 -0.59 -2.45
C GLY A 33 5.90 0.49 -1.45
N ASN A 34 6.67 1.49 -1.88
CA ASN A 34 7.46 2.35 -1.00
C ASN A 34 7.04 3.84 -1.02
N GLY A 35 6.01 4.21 -1.79
CA GLY A 35 5.55 5.59 -1.93
C GLY A 35 6.34 6.42 -2.93
N ILE A 36 7.19 5.79 -3.74
CA ILE A 36 7.97 6.43 -4.81
C ILE A 36 7.33 6.08 -6.14
N PHE A 37 6.84 7.10 -6.85
CA PHE A 37 6.20 6.95 -8.16
C PHE A 37 7.19 7.30 -9.28
N PRO A 38 7.23 6.49 -10.36
CA PRO A 38 8.23 6.66 -11.43
C PRO A 38 7.93 7.83 -12.36
N SER A 39 6.73 8.42 -12.27
CA SER A 39 6.27 9.53 -13.11
C SER A 39 7.28 10.67 -13.19
N LYS A 40 7.43 11.24 -14.39
CA LYS A 40 8.34 12.34 -14.73
C LYS A 40 7.58 13.46 -15.41
N GLN A 41 8.25 14.60 -15.62
CA GLN A 41 7.68 15.79 -16.28
C GLN A 41 6.46 16.32 -15.52
N LEU A 42 6.50 16.23 -14.19
CA LEU A 42 5.48 16.77 -13.32
C LEU A 42 5.74 18.25 -13.03
N LEU A 43 4.68 18.99 -12.68
CA LEU A 43 4.76 20.37 -12.24
C LEU A 43 5.75 20.50 -11.09
N LYS A 44 6.76 21.36 -11.27
CA LYS A 44 7.77 21.64 -10.24
C LYS A 44 7.33 22.68 -9.22
N LYS A 45 6.24 23.39 -9.50
CA LYS A 45 5.61 24.39 -8.65
C LYS A 45 4.14 24.49 -9.02
N TRP A 46 3.27 24.57 -8.02
CA TRP A 46 1.84 24.81 -8.24
C TRP A 46 1.50 26.30 -8.25
N PRO A 47 0.39 26.69 -8.89
CA PRO A 47 -0.27 27.97 -8.63
C PRO A 47 -0.61 28.17 -7.15
N ALA A 48 -0.90 29.42 -6.74
CA ALA A 48 -1.22 29.74 -5.34
C ALA A 48 -2.44 28.99 -4.81
N ASP A 49 -3.44 28.73 -5.66
CA ASP A 49 -4.64 27.97 -5.30
C ASP A 49 -4.43 26.45 -5.39
N GLY A 50 -3.22 25.99 -5.75
CA GLY A 50 -2.88 24.60 -6.00
C GLY A 50 -2.98 24.20 -7.48
N PRO A 51 -2.68 22.92 -7.78
CA PRO A 51 -2.81 22.39 -9.13
C PRO A 51 -4.29 22.35 -9.57
N GLU A 52 -4.52 22.39 -10.88
CA GLU A 52 -5.88 22.34 -11.46
C GLU A 52 -6.58 21.03 -11.06
N ILE A 53 -7.85 21.11 -10.63
CA ILE A 53 -8.69 19.94 -10.47
C ILE A 53 -9.21 19.54 -11.86
N ASN A 54 -8.76 18.39 -12.37
CA ASN A 54 -9.23 17.86 -13.65
C ASN A 54 -10.66 17.30 -13.53
N TRP A 55 -10.91 16.51 -12.47
CA TRP A 55 -12.23 15.98 -12.16
C TRP A 55 -12.35 15.56 -10.69
N THR A 56 -13.59 15.38 -10.24
CA THR A 56 -13.91 14.81 -8.93
C THR A 56 -14.98 13.73 -9.05
N TYR A 57 -14.96 12.78 -8.13
CA TYR A 57 -16.03 11.81 -7.91
C TYR A 57 -16.44 11.87 -6.44
N GLY A 58 -17.62 12.45 -6.16
CA GLY A 58 -18.10 12.79 -4.81
C GLY A 58 -19.07 11.81 -4.16
N GLU A 59 -19.23 10.62 -4.75
CA GLU A 59 -20.23 9.62 -4.35
C GLU A 59 -19.59 8.34 -3.77
N LEU A 60 -18.39 8.43 -3.19
CA LEU A 60 -17.80 7.29 -2.48
C LEU A 60 -18.46 7.12 -1.12
N GLY A 61 -18.53 5.87 -0.66
CA GLY A 61 -18.81 5.55 0.72
C GLY A 61 -17.69 6.01 1.67
N ILE A 62 -17.99 6.00 2.97
CA ILE A 62 -17.07 6.38 4.03
C ILE A 62 -15.83 5.49 3.99
N GLY A 63 -14.63 6.07 4.07
CA GLY A 63 -13.40 5.31 4.16
C GLY A 63 -12.13 6.13 3.96
N TYR A 64 -11.01 5.41 4.04
CA TYR A 64 -9.65 5.91 4.06
C TYR A 64 -8.73 5.15 3.09
N SER A 65 -9.29 4.26 2.25
CA SER A 65 -8.52 3.54 1.22
C SER A 65 -7.96 4.52 0.19
N SER A 66 -6.72 4.29 -0.21
CA SER A 66 -6.17 4.95 -1.40
C SER A 66 -6.78 4.38 -2.67
N PRO A 67 -6.93 5.20 -3.72
CA PRO A 67 -7.28 4.68 -5.04
C PRO A 67 -6.16 3.80 -5.57
N VAL A 68 -6.51 2.80 -6.37
CA VAL A 68 -5.57 1.99 -7.13
C VAL A 68 -5.85 2.20 -8.61
N ILE A 69 -4.84 2.65 -9.33
CA ILE A 69 -4.94 3.01 -10.73
C ILE A 69 -4.25 1.92 -11.56
N THR A 70 -4.96 1.47 -12.58
CA THR A 70 -4.44 0.63 -13.66
C THR A 70 -4.52 1.42 -14.96
N ASN A 71 -3.94 0.90 -16.04
CA ASN A 71 -4.00 1.56 -17.36
C ASN A 71 -5.43 1.83 -17.88
N GLN A 72 -6.47 1.21 -17.31
CA GLN A 72 -7.84 1.28 -17.81
C GLN A 72 -8.86 1.78 -16.80
N LYS A 73 -8.61 1.55 -15.50
CA LYS A 73 -9.60 1.77 -14.43
C LYS A 73 -8.95 2.23 -13.14
N ILE A 74 -9.72 2.97 -12.37
CA ILE A 74 -9.43 3.34 -10.99
C ILE A 74 -10.33 2.52 -10.08
N PHE A 75 -9.77 1.86 -9.07
CA PHE A 75 -10.51 1.14 -8.04
C PHE A 75 -10.34 1.82 -6.69
N VAL A 76 -11.44 2.00 -5.96
CA VAL A 76 -11.42 2.59 -4.61
C VAL A 76 -12.54 1.98 -3.80
N SER A 77 -12.33 1.73 -2.51
CA SER A 77 -13.34 1.09 -1.65
C SER A 77 -13.99 2.10 -0.69
N GLY A 78 -15.26 1.89 -0.34
CA GLY A 78 -15.98 2.76 0.59
C GLY A 78 -17.11 2.02 1.27
N MET A 79 -17.53 2.48 2.45
CA MET A 79 -18.61 1.86 3.21
C MET A 79 -19.90 2.68 3.10
N GLU A 80 -21.01 2.00 2.82
CA GLU A 80 -22.36 2.55 2.88
C GLU A 80 -23.22 1.70 3.81
N GLY A 81 -23.83 2.34 4.82
CA GLY A 81 -24.43 1.61 5.93
C GLY A 81 -23.37 0.77 6.64
N GLU A 82 -23.57 -0.55 6.68
CA GLU A 82 -22.58 -1.50 7.21
C GLU A 82 -21.79 -2.24 6.11
N THR A 83 -22.08 -1.99 4.84
CA THR A 83 -21.55 -2.75 3.70
C THR A 83 -20.40 -1.99 3.05
N GLY A 84 -19.29 -2.68 2.86
CA GLY A 84 -18.19 -2.22 2.03
C GLY A 84 -18.47 -2.48 0.55
N TYR A 85 -18.15 -1.49 -0.28
CA TYR A 85 -18.24 -1.51 -1.73
C TYR A 85 -16.88 -1.22 -2.35
N VAL A 86 -16.63 -1.81 -3.52
CA VAL A 86 -15.60 -1.34 -4.45
C VAL A 86 -16.29 -0.54 -5.56
N TYR A 87 -15.73 0.62 -5.88
CA TYR A 87 -16.12 1.48 -6.99
C TYR A 87 -15.03 1.35 -8.05
N ALA A 88 -15.42 1.02 -9.27
CA ALA A 88 -14.55 1.11 -10.44
C ALA A 88 -14.93 2.33 -11.27
N LEU A 89 -13.97 3.20 -11.52
CA LEU A 89 -14.12 4.40 -12.33
C LEU A 89 -13.27 4.29 -13.59
N THR A 90 -13.62 5.04 -14.64
CA THR A 90 -12.69 5.35 -15.72
C THR A 90 -11.59 6.29 -15.22
N THR A 91 -10.51 6.44 -15.98
CA THR A 91 -9.43 7.40 -15.71
C THR A 91 -9.89 8.87 -15.73
N GLU A 92 -11.08 9.14 -16.29
CA GLU A 92 -11.77 10.44 -16.34
C GLU A 92 -12.82 10.59 -15.22
N GLY A 93 -12.83 9.69 -14.23
CA GLY A 93 -13.69 9.81 -13.04
C GLY A 93 -15.13 9.36 -13.22
N LYS A 94 -15.48 8.67 -14.32
CA LYS A 94 -16.85 8.16 -14.53
C LYS A 94 -17.04 6.80 -13.90
N LEU A 95 -18.12 6.60 -13.14
CA LEU A 95 -18.46 5.29 -12.57
C LEU A 95 -18.73 4.26 -13.66
N LEU A 96 -18.01 3.14 -13.60
CA LEU A 96 -18.24 1.97 -14.44
C LEU A 96 -19.14 0.96 -13.73
N TRP A 97 -18.80 0.64 -12.48
CA TRP A 97 -19.59 -0.24 -11.62
C TRP A 97 -19.29 0.02 -10.15
N LYS A 98 -20.24 -0.37 -9.31
CA LYS A 98 -20.13 -0.40 -7.85
C LYS A 98 -20.65 -1.75 -7.37
N ALA A 99 -19.84 -2.49 -6.62
CA ALA A 99 -20.20 -3.84 -6.17
C ALA A 99 -19.91 -4.01 -4.67
N PRO A 100 -20.82 -4.63 -3.89
CA PRO A 100 -20.57 -4.92 -2.48
C PRO A 100 -19.55 -6.06 -2.34
N TYR A 101 -18.68 -5.98 -1.33
CA TYR A 101 -17.71 -7.06 -1.04
C TYR A 101 -18.02 -7.79 0.27
N SER A 102 -18.31 -7.08 1.37
CA SER A 102 -18.66 -7.68 2.66
C SER A 102 -19.17 -6.62 3.65
N LYS A 103 -19.51 -7.05 4.87
CA LYS A 103 -19.62 -6.14 6.02
C LYS A 103 -18.27 -5.49 6.32
N GLU A 104 -18.29 -4.23 6.74
CA GLU A 104 -17.11 -3.42 7.02
C GLU A 104 -17.07 -2.92 8.48
N PHE A 105 -15.97 -2.30 8.90
CA PHE A 105 -15.83 -1.78 10.25
C PHE A 105 -16.64 -0.50 10.45
N GLY A 106 -17.67 -0.57 11.31
CA GLY A 106 -18.66 0.49 11.49
C GLY A 106 -18.62 1.24 12.82
N THR A 107 -17.63 1.00 13.69
CA THR A 107 -17.59 1.66 15.02
C THR A 107 -16.76 2.96 14.99
N SER A 108 -15.63 3.02 15.69
CA SER A 108 -14.76 4.21 15.73
C SER A 108 -14.00 4.39 14.43
N TYR A 109 -14.08 5.58 13.84
CA TYR A 109 -13.56 5.84 12.48
C TYR A 109 -14.13 4.84 11.46
N PRO A 110 -15.45 4.85 11.24
CA PRO A 110 -16.11 3.90 10.36
C PRO A 110 -15.60 4.04 8.92
N GLY A 111 -15.63 2.95 8.15
CA GLY A 111 -15.36 2.98 6.72
C GLY A 111 -14.27 2.02 6.27
N SER A 112 -14.18 1.85 4.95
CA SER A 112 -13.18 0.96 4.34
C SER A 112 -11.76 1.52 4.53
N ARG A 113 -10.82 0.68 4.94
CA ARG A 113 -9.45 1.09 5.31
C ARG A 113 -8.36 0.48 4.45
N SER A 114 -8.61 -0.73 3.93
CA SER A 114 -7.68 -1.41 3.03
C SER A 114 -7.95 -0.99 1.60
N SER A 115 -6.87 -0.78 0.84
CA SER A 115 -6.99 -0.50 -0.60
C SER A 115 -7.10 -1.83 -1.36
N PRO A 116 -7.79 -1.86 -2.52
CA PRO A 116 -7.78 -3.04 -3.36
C PRO A 116 -6.37 -3.35 -3.88
N SER A 117 -6.03 -4.63 -4.04
CA SER A 117 -4.88 -5.07 -4.84
C SER A 117 -5.39 -5.68 -6.13
N VAL A 118 -4.91 -5.22 -7.28
CA VAL A 118 -5.32 -5.69 -8.61
C VAL A 118 -4.22 -6.53 -9.25
N ALA A 119 -4.58 -7.69 -9.79
CA ALA A 119 -3.69 -8.59 -10.50
C ALA A 119 -4.41 -9.17 -11.74
N GLY A 120 -4.45 -8.36 -12.80
CA GLY A 120 -5.16 -8.66 -14.04
C GLY A 120 -6.67 -8.59 -13.89
N ASP A 121 -7.35 -9.68 -14.21
CA ASP A 121 -8.81 -9.75 -14.17
C ASP A 121 -9.39 -9.89 -12.76
N LEU A 122 -8.53 -9.93 -11.73
CA LEU A 122 -8.89 -10.12 -10.33
C LEU A 122 -8.43 -8.94 -9.48
N LEU A 123 -9.28 -8.55 -8.54
CA LEU A 123 -8.95 -7.65 -7.44
C LEU A 123 -9.18 -8.33 -6.09
N TYR A 124 -8.44 -7.91 -5.08
CA TYR A 124 -8.47 -8.46 -3.74
C TYR A 124 -8.65 -7.34 -2.73
N ILE A 125 -9.55 -7.52 -1.76
CA ILE A 125 -9.76 -6.55 -0.70
C ILE A 125 -10.03 -7.26 0.63
N LEU A 126 -9.41 -6.77 1.69
CA LEU A 126 -9.66 -7.22 3.06
C LEU A 126 -10.57 -6.21 3.76
N SER A 127 -11.68 -6.72 4.31
CA SER A 127 -12.55 -5.89 5.14
C SER A 127 -11.97 -5.67 6.53
N GLY A 128 -12.37 -4.58 7.19
CA GLY A 128 -12.03 -4.35 8.59
C GLY A 128 -12.63 -5.37 9.56
N GLN A 129 -13.52 -6.24 9.07
CA GLN A 129 -14.11 -7.37 9.77
C GLN A 129 -13.47 -8.72 9.39
N GLY A 130 -12.31 -8.72 8.72
CA GLY A 130 -11.58 -9.95 8.44
C GLY A 130 -12.11 -10.77 7.26
N ILE A 131 -12.89 -10.17 6.36
CA ILE A 131 -13.35 -10.86 5.16
C ILE A 131 -12.43 -10.50 3.99
N LEU A 132 -11.61 -11.46 3.56
CA LEU A 132 -10.79 -11.34 2.35
C LEU A 132 -11.62 -11.76 1.15
N VAL A 133 -11.82 -10.86 0.20
CA VAL A 133 -12.67 -11.06 -0.98
C VAL A 133 -11.84 -10.94 -2.25
N CYS A 134 -12.00 -11.89 -3.16
CA CYS A 134 -11.53 -11.80 -4.53
C CYS A 134 -12.71 -11.50 -5.46
N MET A 135 -12.56 -10.49 -6.32
CA MET A 135 -13.61 -10.04 -7.24
C MET A 135 -13.06 -9.88 -8.66
N ARG A 136 -13.92 -9.98 -9.66
CA ARG A 136 -13.61 -9.66 -11.07
C ARG A 136 -13.44 -8.15 -11.25
N THR A 137 -12.36 -7.71 -11.89
CA THR A 137 -12.17 -6.28 -12.24
C THR A 137 -13.13 -5.79 -13.32
N ALA A 138 -13.70 -6.71 -14.09
CA ALA A 138 -14.66 -6.41 -15.15
C ALA A 138 -15.96 -5.82 -14.61
N ASN A 139 -16.54 -6.43 -13.58
CA ASN A 139 -17.91 -6.18 -13.11
C ASN A 139 -18.10 -6.23 -11.59
N GLY A 140 -17.06 -6.52 -10.80
CA GLY A 140 -17.15 -6.65 -9.35
C GLY A 140 -17.78 -7.96 -8.86
N GLU A 141 -17.94 -8.97 -9.71
CA GLU A 141 -18.44 -10.29 -9.28
C GLU A 141 -17.46 -10.96 -8.31
N ILE A 142 -17.96 -11.46 -7.18
CA ILE A 142 -17.14 -12.19 -6.20
C ILE A 142 -16.78 -13.57 -6.78
N VAL A 143 -15.48 -13.86 -6.85
CA VAL A 143 -14.95 -15.16 -7.29
C VAL A 143 -14.82 -16.11 -6.09
N TRP A 144 -14.27 -15.62 -4.98
CA TRP A 144 -14.18 -16.34 -3.72
C TRP A 144 -14.04 -15.36 -2.55
N ASN A 145 -14.35 -15.81 -1.33
CA ASN A 145 -14.08 -15.06 -0.11
C ASN A 145 -13.62 -16.00 1.01
N LYS A 146 -12.96 -15.43 2.03
CA LYS A 146 -12.51 -16.09 3.25
C LYS A 146 -12.75 -15.20 4.46
N ASP A 147 -13.27 -15.80 5.53
CA ASP A 147 -13.36 -15.16 6.83
C ASP A 147 -12.10 -15.53 7.61
N VAL A 148 -11.14 -14.62 7.71
CA VAL A 148 -9.83 -14.95 8.28
C VAL A 148 -9.86 -15.11 9.80
N PHE A 149 -10.91 -14.64 10.46
CA PHE A 149 -11.08 -14.88 11.89
C PHE A 149 -11.60 -16.29 12.14
N ARG A 150 -12.60 -16.72 11.38
CA ARG A 150 -13.17 -18.07 11.47
C ARG A 150 -12.23 -19.13 10.90
N ASP A 151 -11.72 -18.92 9.69
CA ASP A 151 -11.02 -19.94 8.91
C ASP A 151 -9.55 -20.11 9.35
N PHE A 152 -8.96 -19.06 9.95
CA PHE A 152 -7.52 -18.99 10.27
C PHE A 152 -7.24 -18.47 11.68
N ASP A 153 -8.11 -18.79 12.64
CA ASP A 153 -7.97 -18.47 14.07
C ASP A 153 -7.55 -17.02 14.41
N GLY A 154 -7.79 -16.09 13.48
CA GLY A 154 -7.52 -14.67 13.62
C GLY A 154 -8.51 -14.00 14.56
N ASN A 155 -8.24 -12.76 14.92
CA ASN A 155 -9.08 -12.02 15.85
C ASN A 155 -9.28 -10.60 15.38
N ASN A 156 -10.50 -10.10 15.58
CA ASN A 156 -10.74 -8.68 15.43
C ASN A 156 -9.97 -7.90 16.51
N ILE A 157 -9.39 -6.77 16.10
CA ILE A 157 -8.65 -5.85 16.97
C ILE A 157 -9.49 -4.61 17.25
N GLN A 158 -9.07 -3.78 18.20
CA GLN A 158 -9.87 -2.68 18.75
C GLN A 158 -10.50 -1.77 17.68
N TRP A 159 -9.83 -1.60 16.55
CA TRP A 159 -10.29 -0.75 15.45
C TRP A 159 -10.58 -1.51 14.16
N GLY A 160 -10.78 -2.83 14.15
CA GLY A 160 -10.88 -3.58 12.89
C GLY A 160 -9.49 -3.81 12.27
N ILE A 161 -9.31 -4.85 11.47
CA ILE A 161 -8.03 -5.07 10.80
C ILE A 161 -7.90 -4.19 9.55
N THR A 162 -6.68 -3.99 9.06
CA THR A 162 -6.48 -3.41 7.71
C THR A 162 -5.18 -3.95 7.15
N GLU A 163 -5.21 -4.38 5.91
CA GLU A 163 -4.04 -4.87 5.19
C GLU A 163 -4.38 -4.78 3.72
N THR A 164 -3.63 -3.98 2.96
CA THR A 164 -3.70 -4.07 1.50
C THR A 164 -2.92 -5.31 1.13
N VAL A 165 -3.62 -6.44 0.94
CA VAL A 165 -2.99 -7.75 0.77
C VAL A 165 -1.99 -7.75 -0.38
N VAL A 166 -0.86 -8.41 -0.17
CA VAL A 166 0.16 -8.51 -1.21
C VAL A 166 -0.14 -9.70 -2.10
N VAL A 167 -0.15 -9.47 -3.42
CA VAL A 167 -0.31 -10.51 -4.43
C VAL A 167 1.04 -10.72 -5.12
N ASP A 168 1.44 -11.97 -5.28
CA ASP A 168 2.68 -12.36 -5.94
C ASP A 168 2.48 -13.68 -6.66
N GLN A 169 2.63 -13.65 -7.98
CA GLN A 169 2.36 -14.80 -8.85
C GLN A 169 0.99 -15.41 -8.54
N ASP A 170 0.94 -16.62 -7.97
CA ASP A 170 -0.28 -17.35 -7.66
C ASP A 170 -0.70 -17.22 -6.19
N LYS A 171 0.02 -16.43 -5.39
CA LYS A 171 -0.21 -16.28 -3.95
C LYS A 171 -0.84 -14.92 -3.63
N VAL A 172 -1.73 -14.91 -2.65
CA VAL A 172 -2.12 -13.71 -1.90
C VAL A 172 -1.77 -13.93 -0.44
N TYR A 173 -0.99 -13.01 0.13
CA TYR A 173 -0.56 -13.06 1.52
C TYR A 173 -1.50 -12.24 2.40
N CYS A 174 -1.77 -12.75 3.60
CA CYS A 174 -2.63 -12.09 4.59
C CYS A 174 -2.09 -12.37 6.00
N THR A 175 -2.32 -11.44 6.93
CA THR A 175 -1.95 -11.54 8.34
C THR A 175 -3.21 -11.60 9.23
N PRO A 176 -3.88 -12.76 9.37
CA PRO A 176 -5.07 -12.91 10.23
C PRO A 176 -4.80 -12.59 11.70
N GLY A 177 -3.57 -12.82 12.17
CA GLY A 177 -3.20 -12.62 13.57
C GLY A 177 -3.66 -13.73 14.52
N GLY A 178 -3.71 -14.98 14.04
CA GLY A 178 -4.01 -16.16 14.83
C GLY A 178 -2.79 -16.76 15.53
N LYS A 179 -3.03 -17.67 16.49
CA LYS A 179 -1.94 -18.38 17.18
C LYS A 179 -1.28 -19.42 16.29
N ARG A 180 -2.08 -20.08 15.45
CA ARG A 180 -1.63 -21.11 14.50
C ARG A 180 -1.46 -20.57 13.10
N ASN A 181 -2.33 -19.66 12.69
CA ASN A 181 -2.29 -19.03 11.37
C ASN A 181 -2.06 -17.52 11.53
N ASN A 182 -0.87 -17.16 12.00
CA ASN A 182 -0.51 -15.76 12.22
C ASN A 182 -0.37 -15.02 10.87
N VAL A 183 0.27 -15.69 9.90
CA VAL A 183 0.44 -15.26 8.51
C VAL A 183 0.09 -16.45 7.62
N ILE A 184 -0.59 -16.18 6.51
CA ILE A 184 -1.00 -17.21 5.54
C ILE A 184 -0.68 -16.79 4.11
N ALA A 185 -0.50 -17.78 3.24
CA ALA A 185 -0.62 -17.60 1.79
C ALA A 185 -1.78 -18.44 1.27
N LEU A 186 -2.63 -17.81 0.45
CA LEU A 186 -3.70 -18.47 -0.26
C LEU A 186 -3.41 -18.47 -1.77
N ASN A 187 -3.89 -19.47 -2.48
CA ASN A 187 -3.94 -19.46 -3.92
C ASN A 187 -4.87 -18.32 -4.37
N ARG A 188 -4.35 -17.36 -5.12
CA ARG A 188 -5.06 -16.14 -5.48
C ARG A 188 -6.28 -16.38 -6.38
N PHE A 189 -6.35 -17.52 -7.08
CA PHE A 189 -7.47 -17.84 -7.96
C PHE A 189 -8.61 -18.55 -7.25
N SER A 190 -8.31 -19.34 -6.22
CA SER A 190 -9.30 -20.20 -5.57
C SER A 190 -9.51 -19.92 -4.07
N GLY A 191 -8.69 -19.08 -3.44
CA GLY A 191 -8.68 -18.85 -2.00
C GLY A 191 -8.29 -20.07 -1.16
N LYS A 192 -7.71 -21.11 -1.77
CA LYS A 192 -7.28 -22.32 -1.04
C LYS A 192 -5.97 -22.03 -0.31
N LEU A 193 -5.82 -22.56 0.90
CA LEU A 193 -4.58 -22.42 1.67
C LEU A 193 -3.42 -23.08 0.92
N ILE A 194 -2.31 -22.35 0.77
CA ILE A 194 -1.03 -22.89 0.28
C ILE A 194 -0.17 -23.24 1.48
N TRP A 195 0.06 -22.27 2.36
CA TRP A 195 0.81 -22.45 3.60
C TRP A 195 0.26 -21.55 4.70
N SER A 196 0.57 -21.91 5.94
CA SER A 196 0.26 -21.14 7.12
C SER A 196 1.48 -21.12 8.04
N SER A 197 1.75 -19.95 8.64
CA SER A 197 2.83 -19.74 9.59
C SER A 197 2.25 -19.40 10.95
N PRO A 198 2.68 -20.07 12.04
CA PRO A 198 2.33 -19.66 13.39
C PRO A 198 3.00 -18.34 13.77
N GLY A 199 4.00 -17.86 13.02
CA GLY A 199 4.73 -16.63 13.29
C GLY A 199 5.11 -16.52 14.77
N ARG A 200 4.66 -15.45 15.44
CA ARG A 200 4.77 -15.28 16.90
C ARG A 200 3.47 -15.58 17.65
N GLY A 201 2.42 -15.99 16.93
CA GLY A 201 1.10 -16.28 17.47
C GLY A 201 0.38 -15.03 18.01
N GLU A 202 0.63 -13.88 17.38
CA GLU A 202 0.19 -12.57 17.83
C GLU A 202 -0.94 -12.00 16.98
N LYS A 203 -1.74 -11.10 17.57
CA LYS A 203 -2.79 -10.38 16.83
C LYS A 203 -2.20 -9.60 15.65
N SER A 204 -3.01 -9.38 14.62
CA SER A 204 -2.67 -8.52 13.49
C SER A 204 -2.48 -7.07 13.94
N ALA A 205 -1.73 -6.30 13.17
CA ALA A 205 -1.35 -4.94 13.55
C ALA A 205 -1.42 -3.91 12.42
N HIS A 206 -2.36 -4.08 11.49
CA HIS A 206 -2.63 -3.10 10.43
C HIS A 206 -1.54 -2.93 9.36
N CYS A 207 -0.54 -3.82 9.33
CA CYS A 207 0.63 -3.69 8.47
C CYS A 207 0.37 -4.34 7.11
N THR A 208 0.56 -3.58 6.02
CA THR A 208 0.69 -4.17 4.69
C THR A 208 2.11 -4.75 4.55
N PRO A 209 2.28 -6.06 4.33
CA PRO A 209 3.59 -6.68 4.23
C PRO A 209 4.47 -6.11 3.11
N LEU A 210 5.78 -6.23 3.28
CA LEU A 210 6.77 -6.01 2.24
C LEU A 210 7.27 -7.35 1.71
N LEU A 211 7.28 -7.53 0.39
CA LEU A 211 8.02 -8.62 -0.25
C LEU A 211 9.43 -8.16 -0.61
N ILE A 212 10.42 -8.95 -0.22
CA ILE A 212 11.83 -8.72 -0.52
C ILE A 212 12.32 -9.88 -1.36
N GLU A 213 12.73 -9.58 -2.59
CA GLU A 213 13.42 -10.52 -3.46
C GLU A 213 14.92 -10.54 -3.09
N MET A 214 15.43 -11.71 -2.71
CA MET A 214 16.85 -11.95 -2.49
C MET A 214 17.35 -12.96 -3.52
N ALA A 215 18.67 -13.15 -3.62
CA ALA A 215 19.28 -14.01 -4.63
C ALA A 215 18.73 -15.45 -4.64
N ASN A 216 18.46 -16.02 -3.46
CA ASN A 216 18.05 -17.43 -3.30
C ASN A 216 16.77 -17.60 -2.47
N ARG A 217 16.09 -16.52 -2.11
CA ARG A 217 14.92 -16.55 -1.22
C ARG A 217 14.04 -15.32 -1.45
N LYS A 218 12.75 -15.48 -1.24
CA LYS A 218 11.82 -14.35 -1.11
C LYS A 218 11.33 -14.24 0.33
N LEU A 219 11.45 -13.06 0.92
CA LEU A 219 10.94 -12.78 2.27
C LEU A 219 9.62 -12.04 2.20
N LEU A 220 8.69 -12.40 3.09
CA LEU A 220 7.54 -11.60 3.43
C LEU A 220 7.80 -11.00 4.82
N VAL A 221 8.00 -9.69 4.88
CA VAL A 221 8.23 -8.95 6.12
C VAL A 221 6.98 -8.20 6.52
N THR A 222 6.48 -8.44 7.73
CA THR A 222 5.29 -7.77 8.27
C THR A 222 5.44 -7.50 9.76
N MET A 223 4.43 -6.87 10.35
CA MET A 223 4.38 -6.55 11.77
C MET A 223 3.10 -7.11 12.40
N THR A 224 3.27 -7.80 13.51
CA THR A 224 2.19 -8.26 14.40
C THR A 224 2.18 -7.39 15.65
N ALA A 225 1.24 -7.66 16.57
CA ALA A 225 0.95 -6.81 17.73
C ALA A 225 2.16 -6.40 18.58
N SER A 226 3.23 -7.19 18.59
CA SER A 226 4.44 -6.90 19.37
C SER A 226 5.76 -7.21 18.65
N HIS A 227 5.76 -7.67 17.39
CA HIS A 227 6.97 -8.06 16.66
C HIS A 227 6.95 -7.61 15.21
N ILE A 228 8.13 -7.30 14.69
CA ILE A 228 8.45 -7.41 13.27
C ILE A 228 8.81 -8.86 13.01
N ILE A 229 8.31 -9.45 11.92
CA ILE A 229 8.61 -10.82 11.54
C ILE A 229 9.04 -10.88 10.07
N GLY A 230 10.01 -11.73 9.78
CA GLY A 230 10.36 -12.13 8.43
C GLY A 230 10.06 -13.62 8.26
N VAL A 231 9.20 -13.93 7.30
CA VAL A 231 8.87 -15.30 6.93
C VAL A 231 9.32 -15.58 5.50
N ASP A 232 9.66 -16.81 5.22
CA ASP A 232 9.88 -17.28 3.86
C ASP A 232 8.54 -17.22 3.08
N ALA A 233 8.52 -16.52 1.96
CA ALA A 233 7.29 -16.28 1.21
C ALA A 233 6.80 -17.53 0.45
N ASP A 234 7.67 -18.52 0.23
CA ASP A 234 7.32 -19.73 -0.51
C ASP A 234 6.70 -20.80 0.38
N ASN A 235 7.16 -20.93 1.63
CA ASN A 235 6.73 -22.01 2.51
C ASN A 235 6.16 -21.56 3.88
N GLY A 236 6.27 -20.28 4.24
CA GLY A 236 5.76 -19.74 5.50
C GLY A 236 6.65 -19.98 6.72
N GLU A 237 7.87 -20.48 6.55
CA GLU A 237 8.84 -20.65 7.63
C GLU A 237 9.15 -19.31 8.29
N LEU A 238 9.04 -19.22 9.62
CA LEU A 238 9.51 -18.06 10.36
C LEU A 238 11.04 -18.10 10.43
N LEU A 239 11.69 -17.10 9.85
CA LEU A 239 13.16 -17.02 9.82
C LEU A 239 13.69 -16.20 10.99
N TRP A 240 13.08 -15.05 11.23
CA TRP A 240 13.49 -14.15 12.29
C TRP A 240 12.33 -13.30 12.80
N SER A 241 12.53 -12.75 13.99
CA SER A 241 11.61 -11.78 14.58
C SER A 241 12.36 -10.75 15.42
N HIS A 242 11.81 -9.55 15.54
CA HIS A 242 12.35 -8.47 16.36
C HIS A 242 11.24 -7.83 17.19
N PRO A 243 11.40 -7.65 18.51
CA PRO A 243 10.39 -7.01 19.34
C PRO A 243 10.12 -5.55 18.93
N GLN A 244 8.87 -5.23 18.65
CA GLN A 244 8.39 -3.89 18.30
C GLN A 244 7.01 -3.67 18.92
N THR A 245 6.98 -3.25 20.19
CA THR A 245 5.74 -3.03 20.93
C THR A 245 5.33 -1.57 20.94
N ASN A 246 4.03 -1.29 20.98
CA ASN A 246 3.51 0.01 21.40
C ASN A 246 2.20 -0.15 22.18
N ARG A 247 1.73 0.93 22.80
CA ARG A 247 0.58 0.91 23.72
C ARG A 247 -0.75 0.40 23.13
N TYR A 248 -0.86 0.32 21.80
CA TYR A 248 -2.09 -0.05 21.10
C TYR A 248 -1.92 -1.22 20.13
N SER A 249 -0.73 -1.81 20.03
CA SER A 249 -0.42 -2.88 19.07
C SER A 249 -0.77 -2.52 17.62
N ILE A 250 -0.60 -1.24 17.24
CA ILE A 250 -0.84 -0.76 15.87
C ILE A 250 0.49 -0.48 15.18
N HIS A 251 0.69 -1.11 14.01
CA HIS A 251 1.90 -1.02 13.20
C HIS A 251 1.54 -0.77 11.72
N ALA A 252 0.84 0.33 11.44
CA ALA A 252 0.22 0.61 10.15
C ALA A 252 1.16 1.18 9.07
N ASN A 253 2.47 1.11 9.25
CA ASN A 253 3.44 1.48 8.22
C ASN A 253 4.04 0.23 7.59
N THR A 254 4.12 0.20 6.27
CA THR A 254 4.82 -0.84 5.51
C THR A 254 6.33 -0.72 5.78
N PRO A 255 7.05 -1.84 6.01
CA PRO A 255 8.51 -1.85 6.09
C PRO A 255 9.16 -1.25 4.84
N ILE A 256 10.33 -0.63 4.99
CA ILE A 256 11.14 -0.11 3.89
C ILE A 256 12.38 -0.99 3.76
N TYR A 257 12.79 -1.32 2.53
CA TYR A 257 13.99 -2.12 2.28
C TYR A 257 14.93 -1.43 1.31
N ASP A 258 16.20 -1.38 1.67
CA ASP A 258 17.31 -0.93 0.82
C ASP A 258 18.64 -1.46 1.37
N GLN A 259 19.62 -1.70 0.49
CA GLN A 259 20.98 -2.12 0.88
C GLN A 259 21.02 -3.28 1.92
N ASP A 260 20.25 -4.33 1.66
CA ASP A 260 20.04 -5.49 2.54
C ASP A 260 19.58 -5.16 3.98
N ALA A 261 18.96 -4.00 4.20
CA ALA A 261 18.43 -3.62 5.49
C ALA A 261 16.95 -3.26 5.39
N VAL A 262 16.19 -3.66 6.42
CA VAL A 262 14.79 -3.32 6.58
C VAL A 262 14.63 -2.27 7.66
N TYR A 263 13.88 -1.22 7.39
CA TYR A 263 13.46 -0.23 8.37
C TYR A 263 11.97 -0.39 8.69
N CYS A 264 11.66 -0.59 9.96
CA CYS A 264 10.31 -0.71 10.48
C CYS A 264 10.08 0.34 11.56
N PHE A 265 8.93 1.00 11.53
CA PHE A 265 8.64 2.12 12.43
C PHE A 265 7.17 2.22 12.77
N SER A 266 6.88 2.78 13.94
CA SER A 266 5.53 2.86 14.46
C SER A 266 5.32 4.08 15.34
N GLY A 267 4.10 4.61 15.28
CA GLY A 267 3.67 5.71 16.13
C GLY A 267 3.49 5.32 17.57
N TYR A 268 2.74 6.16 18.29
CA TYR A 268 2.51 5.98 19.72
C TYR A 268 3.80 5.93 20.56
N GLY A 269 4.80 6.73 20.14
CA GLY A 269 6.08 6.87 20.82
C GLY A 269 7.08 5.74 20.63
N LYS A 270 6.83 4.78 19.71
CA LYS A 270 7.76 3.65 19.52
C LYS A 270 9.01 4.01 18.71
N GLY A 271 8.90 4.81 17.65
CA GLY A 271 10.06 5.06 16.79
C GLY A 271 10.27 3.96 15.76
N GLY A 272 11.45 3.94 15.16
CA GLY A 272 11.84 2.98 14.15
C GLY A 272 13.20 2.34 14.36
N VAL A 273 13.37 1.17 13.78
CA VAL A 273 14.57 0.35 13.87
C VAL A 273 15.00 -0.07 12.48
N LYS A 274 16.30 0.04 12.20
CA LYS A 274 16.92 -0.53 11.00
C LYS A 274 17.57 -1.86 11.36
N LEU A 275 17.21 -2.90 10.61
CA LEU A 275 17.64 -4.27 10.80
C LEU A 275 18.37 -4.73 9.54
N LYS A 276 19.65 -5.05 9.64
CA LYS A 276 20.43 -5.64 8.55
C LYS A 276 20.06 -7.10 8.40
N LEU A 277 19.70 -7.52 7.19
CA LEU A 277 19.58 -8.92 6.81
C LEU A 277 20.95 -9.48 6.49
N ILE A 278 21.21 -10.70 6.92
CA ILE A 278 22.34 -11.47 6.37
C ILE A 278 22.00 -11.94 4.94
N ALA A 279 23.02 -12.31 4.17
CA ALA A 279 22.92 -12.53 2.71
C ALA A 279 21.84 -13.54 2.27
N ASP A 280 21.49 -14.52 3.10
CA ASP A 280 20.46 -15.52 2.79
C ASP A 280 19.07 -15.19 3.37
N GLY A 281 18.95 -14.05 4.06
CA GLY A 281 17.71 -13.57 4.68
C GLY A 281 17.27 -14.32 5.93
N SER A 282 18.05 -15.28 6.44
CA SER A 282 17.64 -16.17 7.52
C SER A 282 17.75 -15.54 8.92
N SER A 283 18.50 -14.44 9.07
CA SER A 283 18.62 -13.73 10.35
C SER A 283 18.84 -12.23 10.16
N ILE A 284 18.75 -11.51 11.28
CA ILE A 284 18.88 -10.06 11.34
C ILE A 284 19.88 -9.64 12.41
N THR A 285 20.49 -8.47 12.21
CA THR A 285 21.16 -7.70 13.27
C THR A 285 20.57 -6.29 13.32
N LYS A 286 20.49 -5.70 14.52
CA LYS A 286 20.07 -4.30 14.66
C LYS A 286 21.25 -3.40 14.32
N GLU A 287 21.06 -2.47 13.39
CA GLU A 287 22.05 -1.43 13.08
C GLU A 287 21.84 -0.22 14.00
N TRP A 288 20.68 0.43 13.92
CA TRP A 288 20.37 1.60 14.72
C TRP A 288 18.87 1.70 15.05
N PHE A 289 18.54 2.60 15.96
CA PHE A 289 17.17 2.92 16.36
C PHE A 289 16.99 4.43 16.43
N ASN A 290 15.87 4.92 15.91
CA ASN A 290 15.49 6.33 15.93
C ASN A 290 14.14 6.51 16.66
N PRO A 291 14.06 7.34 17.72
CA PRO A 291 12.82 7.51 18.48
C PRO A 291 11.82 8.50 17.85
N THR A 292 12.26 9.35 16.93
CA THR A 292 11.51 10.53 16.47
C THR A 292 10.71 10.29 15.19
N LEU A 293 11.21 9.49 14.25
CA LEU A 293 10.50 9.11 13.03
C LEU A 293 9.49 7.98 13.35
N ASN A 294 8.38 8.39 13.97
CA ASN A 294 7.35 7.51 14.53
C ASN A 294 5.95 7.77 13.92
N SER A 295 5.81 7.72 12.61
CA SER A 295 4.48 7.93 11.98
C SER A 295 3.44 6.91 12.45
N ARG A 296 2.17 7.33 12.61
CA ARG A 296 1.05 6.40 12.88
C ARG A 296 0.67 5.60 11.64
N THR A 297 0.36 6.31 10.55
CA THR A 297 -0.20 5.76 9.30
C THR A 297 0.32 6.49 8.06
N GLY A 298 1.23 7.45 8.20
CA GLY A 298 1.70 8.30 7.10
C GLY A 298 2.73 7.65 6.17
N GLY A 299 3.34 6.56 6.63
CA GLY A 299 4.50 5.96 5.99
C GLY A 299 5.73 6.87 6.01
N ALA A 300 6.73 6.47 5.22
CA ALA A 300 7.96 7.18 4.96
C ALA A 300 8.46 6.78 3.56
N ILE A 301 9.38 7.57 3.01
CA ILE A 301 10.09 7.26 1.76
C ILE A 301 11.60 7.23 2.05
N LEU A 302 12.35 6.47 1.26
CA LEU A 302 13.81 6.50 1.26
C LEU A 302 14.29 7.00 -0.10
N VAL A 303 14.92 8.17 -0.12
CA VAL A 303 15.41 8.82 -1.34
C VAL A 303 16.82 9.32 -1.08
N ASP A 304 17.75 8.98 -1.97
CA ASP A 304 19.14 9.46 -1.96
C ASP A 304 19.83 9.30 -0.59
N GLY A 305 19.62 8.15 0.07
CA GLY A 305 20.21 7.84 1.37
C GLY A 305 19.51 8.50 2.57
N CYS A 306 18.36 9.14 2.37
CA CYS A 306 17.62 9.81 3.43
C CYS A 306 16.18 9.27 3.56
N LEU A 307 15.79 8.96 4.80
CA LEU A 307 14.41 8.68 5.17
C LEU A 307 13.65 9.98 5.40
N TYR A 308 12.53 10.15 4.72
CA TYR A 308 11.62 11.27 4.92
C TYR A 308 10.27 10.79 5.43
N GLY A 309 9.74 11.47 6.44
CA GLY A 309 8.39 11.22 6.95
C GLY A 309 8.04 12.09 8.15
N SER A 310 6.79 11.99 8.61
CA SER A 310 6.32 12.73 9.78
C SER A 310 6.29 11.86 11.04
N GLY A 311 6.65 12.43 12.19
CA GLY A 311 6.44 11.80 13.50
C GLY A 311 5.05 12.08 14.08
N ASP A 312 4.52 11.12 14.83
CA ASP A 312 3.25 11.23 15.56
C ASP A 312 3.40 12.06 16.84
N THR A 313 4.37 11.72 17.69
CA THR A 313 4.50 12.33 19.01
C THR A 313 5.07 13.74 18.92
N ASN A 314 6.15 13.91 18.14
CA ASN A 314 6.74 15.23 17.96
C ASN A 314 5.94 16.06 16.93
N ARG A 315 5.14 15.48 16.03
CA ARG A 315 4.43 16.23 14.97
C ARG A 315 5.37 17.01 14.04
N GLU A 316 6.55 16.45 13.79
CA GLU A 316 7.56 17.04 12.90
C GLU A 316 7.73 16.18 11.67
N TRP A 317 7.84 16.82 10.50
CA TRP A 317 8.44 16.25 9.31
C TRP A 317 9.95 16.20 9.48
N GLN A 318 10.57 15.09 9.11
CA GLN A 318 11.97 14.80 9.41
C GLN A 318 12.69 14.27 8.18
N CYS A 319 13.98 14.56 8.12
CA CYS A 319 14.96 13.88 7.28
C CYS A 319 15.94 13.14 8.19
N ILE A 320 16.04 11.82 8.03
CA ILE A 320 16.92 10.96 8.81
C ILE A 320 17.93 10.32 7.85
N ASP A 321 19.22 10.39 8.17
CA ASP A 321 20.25 9.69 7.40
C ASP A 321 20.07 8.16 7.52
N TRP A 322 20.06 7.46 6.39
CA TRP A 322 19.81 6.02 6.33
C TRP A 322 20.93 5.19 6.97
N GLN A 323 22.17 5.67 6.94
CA GLN A 323 23.32 4.94 7.45
C GLN A 323 23.45 5.09 8.97
N THR A 324 23.26 6.30 9.49
CA THR A 324 23.51 6.60 10.90
C THR A 324 22.24 6.61 11.76
N GLY A 325 21.07 6.87 11.15
CA GLY A 325 19.82 7.10 11.89
C GLY A 325 19.72 8.48 12.55
N GLU A 326 20.67 9.38 12.27
CA GLU A 326 20.71 10.75 12.78
C GLU A 326 19.73 11.65 12.03
N GLN A 327 19.16 12.62 12.74
CA GLN A 327 18.24 13.59 12.15
C GLN A 327 19.02 14.75 11.52
N GLU A 328 18.96 14.87 10.20
CA GLU A 328 19.56 15.98 9.44
C GLU A 328 18.79 17.28 9.67
N TYR A 329 17.45 17.23 9.60
CA TYR A 329 16.59 18.35 9.93
C TYR A 329 15.18 17.90 10.31
N SER A 330 14.43 18.83 10.91
CA SER A 330 13.00 18.67 11.17
C SER A 330 12.23 19.99 11.06
N THR A 331 10.94 19.93 10.72
CA THR A 331 10.05 21.11 10.65
C THR A 331 8.62 20.78 11.11
N ARG A 332 7.89 21.81 11.55
CA ARG A 332 6.48 21.75 11.98
C ARG A 332 5.53 22.57 11.10
N GLU A 333 6.03 23.10 9.98
CA GLU A 333 5.26 24.03 9.13
C GLU A 333 3.97 23.39 8.61
N ILE A 334 4.07 22.16 8.11
CA ILE A 334 2.92 21.34 7.69
C ILE A 334 2.56 20.36 8.80
N GLY A 335 1.26 20.11 9.00
CA GLY A 335 0.80 19.10 9.95
C GLY A 335 1.32 17.70 9.60
N ASN A 336 1.42 16.80 10.58
CA ASN A 336 1.82 15.43 10.32
C ASN A 336 0.83 14.72 9.38
N GLY A 337 1.31 13.77 8.58
CA GLY A 337 0.48 13.14 7.57
C GLY A 337 1.22 12.16 6.68
N VAL A 338 0.71 12.02 5.46
CA VAL A 338 1.20 11.07 4.45
C VAL A 338 2.28 11.71 3.59
N ILE A 339 3.29 10.92 3.24
CA ILE A 339 4.32 11.28 2.25
C ILE A 339 4.36 10.30 1.08
N ILE A 340 4.46 10.87 -0.12
CA ILE A 340 4.86 10.18 -1.35
C ILE A 340 5.93 11.01 -2.08
N TYR A 341 6.56 10.43 -3.10
CA TYR A 341 7.59 11.07 -3.89
C TYR A 341 7.39 10.81 -5.37
N ALA A 342 7.63 11.82 -6.19
CA ALA A 342 7.76 11.66 -7.63
C ALA A 342 8.62 12.78 -8.21
N ASP A 343 9.37 12.45 -9.25
CA ASP A 343 10.04 13.45 -10.09
C ASP A 343 10.90 14.49 -9.33
N GLY A 344 11.69 14.04 -8.35
CA GLY A 344 12.58 14.93 -7.58
C GLY A 344 11.95 15.57 -6.35
N LEU A 345 10.64 15.42 -6.14
CA LEU A 345 9.87 16.19 -5.16
C LEU A 345 9.05 15.28 -4.23
N GLN A 346 8.93 15.71 -2.98
CA GLN A 346 8.05 15.10 -1.99
C GLN A 346 6.68 15.76 -2.04
N TYR A 347 5.64 14.95 -1.88
CA TYR A 347 4.25 15.41 -1.78
C TYR A 347 3.77 15.06 -0.37
N TRP A 348 3.49 16.09 0.42
CA TRP A 348 3.05 15.95 1.80
C TRP A 348 1.56 16.22 1.89
N TYR A 349 0.81 15.30 2.47
CA TYR A 349 -0.63 15.45 2.70
C TYR A 349 -0.94 15.31 4.17
N SER A 350 -1.24 16.44 4.82
CA SER A 350 -1.41 16.49 6.27
C SER A 350 -2.80 16.02 6.72
N ALA A 351 -2.89 15.57 7.97
CA ALA A 351 -4.16 15.28 8.61
C ALA A 351 -5.08 16.52 8.77
N ARG A 352 -4.58 17.74 8.49
CA ARG A 352 -5.35 19.00 8.51
C ARG A 352 -5.84 19.43 7.11
N GLY A 353 -5.54 18.62 6.08
CA GLY A 353 -5.90 18.85 4.69
C GLY A 353 -4.89 19.71 3.91
N GLU A 354 -3.73 20.01 4.50
CA GLU A 354 -2.66 20.74 3.79
C GLU A 354 -2.00 19.80 2.78
N LEU A 355 -1.80 20.29 1.56
CA LEU A 355 -1.10 19.59 0.50
C LEU A 355 0.10 20.43 0.08
N ALA A 356 1.31 19.89 0.22
CA ALA A 356 2.54 20.62 -0.05
C ALA A 356 3.46 19.85 -0.99
N LEU A 357 4.15 20.60 -1.84
CA LEU A 357 5.24 20.14 -2.70
C LEU A 357 6.55 20.62 -2.09
N VAL A 358 7.41 19.67 -1.72
CA VAL A 358 8.60 19.92 -0.91
C VAL A 358 9.84 19.37 -1.62
N LYS A 359 10.95 20.09 -1.55
CA LYS A 359 12.21 19.63 -2.12
C LYS A 359 12.78 18.47 -1.31
N ALA A 360 13.25 17.42 -1.98
CA ALA A 360 14.07 16.38 -1.35
C ALA A 360 15.52 16.85 -1.28
N ASN A 361 15.90 17.48 -0.16
CA ASN A 361 17.25 17.99 0.06
C ASN A 361 17.69 17.67 1.49
N PRO A 362 18.69 16.82 1.71
CA PRO A 362 19.15 16.50 3.07
C PRO A 362 19.73 17.71 3.82
N SER A 363 20.26 18.72 3.11
CA SER A 363 20.86 19.89 3.75
C SER A 363 19.83 20.87 4.34
N GLY A 364 18.54 20.68 4.08
CA GLY A 364 17.51 21.53 4.69
C GLY A 364 16.13 21.43 4.06
N PHE A 365 15.18 21.98 4.79
CA PHE A 365 13.77 22.02 4.43
C PHE A 365 13.41 23.19 3.50
N GLU A 366 12.62 22.94 2.45
CA GLU A 366 12.13 23.96 1.52
C GLU A 366 10.76 23.54 0.94
N ILE A 367 9.69 24.27 1.29
CA ILE A 367 8.38 24.17 0.62
C ILE A 367 8.45 24.97 -0.69
N ILE A 368 8.09 24.33 -1.80
CA ILE A 368 8.06 24.98 -3.12
C ILE A 368 6.68 25.60 -3.39
N SER A 369 5.62 24.87 -3.04
CA SER A 369 4.24 25.32 -3.14
C SER A 369 3.34 24.52 -2.21
N GLU A 370 2.25 25.13 -1.77
CA GLU A 370 1.25 24.51 -0.91
C GLU A 370 -0.16 24.93 -1.30
N THR A 371 -1.14 24.12 -0.95
CA THR A 371 -2.57 24.39 -1.08
C THR A 371 -3.32 23.61 0.00
N ARG A 372 -4.66 23.67 -0.01
CA ARG A 372 -5.52 22.93 0.89
C ARG A 372 -6.56 22.12 0.14
N VAL A 373 -6.70 20.85 0.52
CA VAL A 373 -7.79 19.99 0.05
C VAL A 373 -9.05 20.34 0.84
N THR A 374 -9.98 21.03 0.18
CA THR A 374 -11.22 21.56 0.79
C THR A 374 -12.47 20.72 0.49
N LEU A 375 -12.40 19.86 -0.53
CA LEU A 375 -13.50 18.97 -0.93
C LEU A 375 -13.45 17.66 -0.14
N GLY A 376 -14.60 17.01 0.05
CA GLY A 376 -14.73 15.73 0.74
C GLY A 376 -15.14 15.86 2.20
N SER A 377 -14.98 14.78 2.96
CA SER A 377 -15.48 14.71 4.34
C SER A 377 -14.57 13.90 5.26
N GLY A 378 -14.57 14.21 6.56
CA GLY A 378 -13.94 13.37 7.57
C GLY A 378 -12.42 13.57 7.65
N GLN A 379 -11.67 12.46 7.62
CA GLN A 379 -10.22 12.49 7.89
C GLN A 379 -9.39 12.40 6.61
N HIS A 380 -8.30 13.17 6.60
CA HIS A 380 -7.29 13.21 5.54
C HIS A 380 -6.23 12.09 5.72
N TRP A 381 -6.65 10.83 5.68
CA TRP A 381 -5.77 9.68 5.96
C TRP A 381 -5.40 8.83 4.75
N ALA A 382 -6.12 8.97 3.63
CA ALA A 382 -5.83 8.21 2.43
C ALA A 382 -4.50 8.68 1.82
N HIS A 383 -3.68 7.72 1.38
CA HIS A 383 -2.41 8.06 0.73
C HIS A 383 -2.68 8.53 -0.70
N PRO A 384 -2.14 9.69 -1.12
CA PRO A 384 -2.25 10.11 -2.51
C PRO A 384 -1.55 9.12 -3.45
N VAL A 385 -1.98 9.09 -4.71
CA VAL A 385 -1.39 8.25 -5.75
C VAL A 385 -1.08 9.11 -6.97
N ILE A 386 0.07 8.90 -7.59
CA ILE A 386 0.44 9.60 -8.83
C ILE A 386 0.45 8.61 -9.98
N GLU A 387 -0.33 8.89 -11.02
CA GLU A 387 -0.38 8.07 -12.23
C GLU A 387 -0.85 8.94 -13.42
N GLY A 388 -0.32 8.71 -14.62
CA GLY A 388 -0.77 9.38 -15.84
C GLY A 388 -0.83 10.92 -15.78
N GLY A 389 0.13 11.57 -15.12
CA GLY A 389 0.16 13.04 -14.99
C GLY A 389 -0.84 13.63 -13.98
N HIS A 390 -1.47 12.78 -13.17
CA HIS A 390 -2.44 13.19 -12.16
C HIS A 390 -1.97 12.83 -10.75
N LEU A 391 -2.32 13.69 -9.79
CA LEU A 391 -2.28 13.40 -8.37
C LEU A 391 -3.70 13.09 -7.89
N TYR A 392 -3.94 11.85 -7.52
CA TYR A 392 -5.20 11.37 -6.99
C TYR A 392 -5.20 11.50 -5.47
N VAL A 393 -6.13 12.28 -4.94
CA VAL A 393 -6.32 12.47 -3.49
C VAL A 393 -7.73 12.09 -3.10
N ARG A 394 -7.85 11.16 -2.15
CA ARG A 394 -9.14 10.84 -1.53
C ARG A 394 -9.29 11.58 -0.20
N HIS A 395 -10.43 12.22 -0.01
CA HIS A 395 -10.87 12.75 1.28
C HIS A 395 -12.29 12.26 1.59
N GLY A 396 -12.38 11.20 2.40
CA GLY A 396 -13.66 10.56 2.76
C GLY A 396 -14.44 10.07 1.55
N ASN A 397 -15.56 10.74 1.27
CA ASN A 397 -16.51 10.42 0.20
C ASN A 397 -16.10 10.96 -1.18
N THR A 398 -15.00 11.72 -1.28
CA THR A 398 -14.57 12.33 -2.54
C THR A 398 -13.21 11.81 -2.98
N LEU A 399 -13.09 11.43 -4.25
CA LEU A 399 -11.83 11.28 -4.96
C LEU A 399 -11.62 12.50 -5.88
N ILE A 400 -10.44 13.10 -5.81
CA ILE A 400 -10.04 14.30 -6.55
C ILE A 400 -8.86 13.93 -7.43
N ALA A 401 -8.91 14.26 -8.72
CA ALA A 401 -7.78 14.14 -9.63
C ALA A 401 -7.24 15.53 -9.95
N TYR A 402 -6.09 15.87 -9.40
CA TYR A 402 -5.37 17.09 -9.75
C TYR A 402 -4.48 16.84 -10.97
N LYS A 403 -4.50 17.74 -11.95
CA LYS A 403 -3.58 17.72 -13.08
C LYS A 403 -2.23 18.29 -12.66
N ILE A 404 -1.18 17.49 -12.82
CA ILE A 404 0.17 17.85 -12.38
C ILE A 404 1.23 17.62 -13.47
N SER A 405 0.83 17.57 -14.75
CA SER A 405 1.73 17.53 -15.92
C SER A 405 1.21 18.41 -17.05
#